data_AF-A0AA87Z7T4-F1
#
_entry.id   AF-A0AA87Z7T4-F1
#
_cell.length_a   1.000
_cell.length_b   1.000
_cell.length_c   1.000
_cell.angle_alpha   90.00
_cell.angle_beta   90.00
_cell.angle_gamma   90.00
#
_symmetry.space_group_name_H-M   'P 1'
#
loop_
_entity.id
_entity.type
_entity.pdbx_description
1 polymer ?
#
loop_
_entity_poly.entity_id
_entity_poly.type
_entity_poly.pdbx_seq_one_letter_code
_entity_poly.pdbx_strand_id
1 'polypeptide(L)'
;MQAKTIFPYYIFLFFLLILQSSPAPTPKELKLYKPCKRLVFYFHDIVYNGENADNTTATIVGLPSWANRTKMAGLNHFGDVFVFDDPITLDNNLHSTPVRRAQGFYLYDKKDVFTAWLGFSFVFNSTEHNTREA
;
A
#
# COMPACT_ATOMS: atom_id res chain seq x y z
N MET A 1 12.47 39.74 -57.98
CA MET A 1 11.17 39.32 -58.53
C MET A 1 10.97 37.83 -58.25
N GLN A 2 10.64 37.43 -57.01
CA GLN A 2 10.34 36.01 -56.64
C GLN A 2 9.46 35.86 -55.36
N ALA A 3 9.16 36.95 -54.63
CA ALA A 3 8.44 36.83 -53.36
C ALA A 3 6.90 36.69 -53.48
N LYS A 4 6.32 36.93 -54.67
CA LYS A 4 4.86 36.95 -54.84
C LYS A 4 4.22 35.56 -55.02
N THR A 5 5.00 34.55 -55.41
CA THR A 5 4.52 33.18 -55.66
C THR A 5 4.51 32.29 -54.41
N ILE A 6 5.23 32.67 -53.35
CA ILE A 6 5.35 31.86 -52.12
C ILE A 6 4.23 32.19 -51.11
N PHE A 7 3.75 33.44 -51.12
CA PHE A 7 2.65 33.89 -50.25
C PHE A 7 1.36 33.04 -50.32
N PRO A 8 0.83 32.67 -51.51
CA PRO A 8 -0.37 31.82 -51.58
C PRO A 8 -0.13 30.39 -51.07
N TYR A 9 1.11 29.89 -51.12
CA TYR A 9 1.48 28.57 -50.60
C TYR A 9 1.43 28.54 -49.07
N TYR A 10 1.86 29.61 -48.40
CA TYR A 10 1.75 29.73 -46.93
C TYR A 10 0.29 29.81 -46.47
N ILE A 11 -0.57 30.49 -47.23
CA ILE A 11 -2.02 30.53 -46.94
C ILE A 11 -2.63 29.14 -47.11
N PHE A 12 -2.28 28.43 -48.18
CA PHE A 12 -2.76 27.06 -48.42
C PHE A 12 -2.29 26.08 -47.33
N LEU A 13 -1.02 26.15 -46.91
CA LEU A 13 -0.48 25.37 -45.80
C LEU A 13 -1.19 25.69 -44.47
N PHE A 14 -1.52 26.97 -44.24
CA PHE A 14 -2.27 27.38 -43.05
C PHE A 14 -3.68 26.77 -43.01
N PHE A 15 -4.37 26.72 -44.15
CA PHE A 15 -5.68 26.04 -44.22
C PHE A 15 -5.57 24.52 -44.02
N LEU A 16 -4.53 23.87 -44.54
CA LEU A 16 -4.27 22.44 -44.32
C LEU A 16 -4.04 22.09 -42.84
N LEU A 17 -3.42 22.98 -42.07
CA LEU A 17 -3.23 22.82 -40.63
C LEU A 17 -4.55 22.91 -39.83
N ILE A 18 -5.52 23.70 -40.30
CA ILE A 18 -6.81 23.86 -39.63
C ILE A 18 -7.70 22.63 -39.86
N LEU A 19 -7.61 21.96 -41.02
CA LEU A 19 -8.41 20.76 -41.32
C LEU A 19 -8.01 19.52 -40.50
N GLN A 20 -6.88 19.54 -39.79
CA GLN A 20 -6.41 18.40 -38.98
C GLN A 20 -6.96 18.38 -37.54
N SER A 21 -7.78 19.36 -37.12
CA SER A 21 -8.37 19.34 -35.79
C SER A 21 -9.51 18.31 -35.71
N SER A 22 -9.17 17.05 -35.43
CA SER A 22 -10.16 16.07 -34.99
C SER A 22 -10.64 16.43 -33.58
N PRO A 23 -11.96 16.43 -33.29
CA PRO A 23 -12.42 16.59 -31.92
C PRO A 23 -11.88 15.46 -31.06
N ALA A 24 -11.14 15.80 -30.01
CA ALA A 24 -10.66 14.83 -29.05
C ALA A 24 -11.88 14.10 -28.45
N PRO A 25 -11.88 12.75 -28.36
CA PRO A 25 -12.94 12.04 -27.67
C PRO A 25 -13.01 12.54 -26.23
N THR A 26 -14.19 13.01 -25.83
CA THR A 26 -14.44 13.42 -24.45
C THR A 26 -14.10 12.25 -23.54
N PRO A 27 -13.20 12.43 -22.55
CA PRO A 27 -12.93 11.39 -21.58
C PRO A 27 -14.26 11.03 -20.93
N LYS A 28 -14.72 9.79 -21.08
CA LYS A 28 -15.83 9.29 -20.28
C LYS A 28 -15.42 9.49 -18.83
N GLU A 29 -16.17 10.29 -18.07
CA GLU A 29 -15.97 10.41 -16.63
C GLU A 29 -15.95 9.00 -16.05
N LEU A 30 -14.76 8.55 -15.64
CA LEU A 30 -14.63 7.31 -14.90
C LEU A 30 -15.38 7.59 -13.60
N LYS A 31 -16.55 6.97 -13.40
CA LYS A 31 -17.27 7.05 -12.13
C LYS A 31 -16.33 6.50 -11.06
N LEU A 32 -15.66 7.40 -10.35
CA LEU A 32 -14.75 7.02 -9.29
C LEU A 32 -15.60 6.38 -8.20
N TYR A 33 -15.38 5.10 -7.95
CA TYR A 33 -16.08 4.38 -6.90
C TYR A 33 -15.84 5.07 -5.56
N LYS A 34 -16.92 5.47 -4.88
CA LYS A 34 -16.85 6.01 -3.53
C LYS A 34 -17.07 4.85 -2.55
N PRO A 35 -16.22 4.69 -1.53
CA PRO A 35 -16.40 3.63 -0.55
C PRO A 35 -17.70 3.87 0.22
N CYS A 36 -18.53 2.82 0.35
CA CYS A 36 -19.77 2.87 1.14
C CYS A 36 -19.51 3.00 2.64
N LYS A 37 -18.30 2.62 3.08
CA LYS A 37 -17.87 2.66 4.47
C LYS A 37 -16.39 2.95 4.57
N ARG A 38 -16.02 3.82 5.51
CA ARG A 38 -14.62 4.11 5.87
C ARG A 38 -14.38 3.62 7.29
N LEU A 39 -13.35 2.80 7.45
CA LEU A 39 -12.88 2.32 8.73
C LEU A 39 -11.47 2.87 8.97
N VAL A 40 -11.21 3.33 10.18
CA VAL A 40 -9.89 3.85 10.60
C VAL A 40 -9.50 3.14 11.87
N PHE A 41 -8.36 2.47 11.83
CA PHE A 41 -7.86 1.61 12.89
C PHE A 41 -6.34 1.72 12.96
N TYR A 42 -5.78 1.36 14.11
CA TYR A 42 -4.34 1.29 14.35
C TYR A 42 -4.02 -0.13 14.82
N PHE A 43 -3.26 -0.90 14.04
CA PHE A 43 -2.73 -2.19 14.49
C PHE A 43 -1.30 -1.97 14.98
N HIS A 44 -0.91 -2.69 16.03
CA HIS A 44 0.37 -2.48 16.69
C HIS A 44 1.21 -3.75 16.63
N ASP A 45 2.26 -3.72 15.82
CA ASP A 45 3.23 -4.80 15.68
C ASP A 45 4.27 -4.73 16.82
N ILE A 46 4.18 -5.64 17.80
CA ILE A 46 5.14 -5.75 18.91
C ILE A 46 6.04 -6.94 18.63
N VAL A 47 7.14 -6.68 17.95
CA VAL A 47 8.13 -7.69 17.56
C VAL A 47 8.92 -8.19 18.77
N TYR A 48 9.18 -9.50 18.81
CA TYR A 48 10.04 -10.10 19.82
C TYR A 48 11.48 -9.57 19.70
N ASN A 49 12.02 -9.02 20.79
CA ASN A 49 13.35 -8.41 20.84
C ASN A 49 14.38 -9.21 21.65
N GLY A 50 14.03 -10.43 22.08
CA GLY A 50 14.84 -11.26 22.97
C GLY A 50 14.53 -11.13 24.46
N GLU A 51 13.77 -10.11 24.86
CA GLU A 51 13.53 -9.76 26.27
C GLU A 51 12.03 -9.57 26.60
N ASN A 52 11.16 -9.47 25.60
CA ASN A 52 9.73 -9.17 25.75
C ASN A 52 8.80 -10.38 25.47
N ALA A 53 9.22 -11.61 25.81
CA ALA A 53 8.49 -12.84 25.47
C ALA A 53 7.02 -12.83 25.95
N ASP A 54 6.74 -12.24 27.11
CA ASP A 54 5.39 -12.19 27.69
C ASP A 54 4.46 -11.17 27.00
N ASN A 55 5.02 -10.19 26.28
CA ASN A 55 4.29 -9.04 25.73
C ASN A 55 4.32 -8.99 24.19
N THR A 56 5.08 -9.88 23.56
CA THR A 56 5.27 -9.88 22.11
C THR A 56 4.02 -10.35 21.37
N THR A 57 3.71 -9.71 20.25
CA THR A 57 2.58 -10.08 19.37
C THR A 57 3.03 -10.59 18.02
N ALA A 58 4.29 -10.34 17.67
CA ALA A 58 4.91 -10.83 16.45
C ALA A 58 6.26 -11.50 16.73
N THR A 59 6.59 -12.49 15.92
CA THR A 59 7.86 -13.22 16.03
C THR A 59 8.36 -13.70 14.69
N ILE A 60 9.68 -13.78 14.55
CA ILE A 60 10.34 -14.27 13.35
C ILE A 60 10.26 -15.81 13.29
N VAL A 61 9.74 -16.35 12.19
CA VAL A 61 9.59 -17.80 11.97
C VAL A 61 10.45 -18.33 10.83
N GLY A 62 10.92 -17.44 9.96
CA GLY A 62 11.84 -17.75 8.87
C GLY A 62 12.86 -16.65 8.76
N LEU A 63 14.14 -17.01 8.59
CA LEU A 63 15.21 -16.07 8.36
C LEU A 63 16.35 -16.75 7.61
N PRO A 64 17.17 -16.01 6.86
CA PRO A 64 18.42 -16.52 6.32
C PRO A 64 19.34 -17.01 7.44
N SER A 65 20.17 -18.02 7.15
CA SER A 65 21.07 -18.63 8.13
C SER A 65 22.08 -17.67 8.77
N TRP A 66 22.36 -16.54 8.11
CA TRP A 66 23.28 -15.50 8.57
C TRP A 66 22.60 -14.39 9.39
N ALA A 67 21.26 -14.38 9.51
CA ALA A 67 20.50 -13.33 10.18
C ALA A 67 20.33 -13.59 11.70
N ASN A 68 20.07 -12.53 12.45
CA ASN A 68 19.89 -12.57 13.90
C ASN A 68 18.40 -12.78 14.25
N ARG A 69 18.12 -13.69 15.20
CA ARG A 69 16.76 -14.07 15.60
C ARG A 69 16.09 -13.12 16.59
N THR A 70 16.84 -12.23 17.24
CA THR A 70 16.32 -11.40 18.35
C THR A 70 16.52 -9.90 18.17
N LYS A 71 17.51 -9.46 17.37
CA LYS A 71 17.75 -8.02 17.15
C LYS A 71 17.54 -7.63 15.69
N MET A 72 16.48 -6.86 15.47
CA MET A 72 16.11 -6.22 14.20
C MET A 72 16.99 -5.01 13.83
N ALA A 73 17.93 -4.59 14.67
CA ALA A 73 18.71 -3.38 14.42
C ALA A 73 20.01 -3.66 13.64
N GLY A 74 20.21 -2.93 12.55
CA GLY A 74 21.52 -2.78 11.89
C GLY A 74 21.91 -3.87 10.89
N LEU A 75 20.99 -4.74 10.47
CA LEU A 75 21.24 -5.80 9.49
C LEU A 75 20.28 -5.70 8.30
N ASN A 76 20.60 -6.44 7.23
CA ASN A 76 19.70 -6.67 6.12
C ASN A 76 18.64 -7.69 6.54
N HIS A 77 17.36 -7.35 6.41
CA HIS A 77 16.23 -8.21 6.81
C HIS A 77 15.64 -9.01 5.65
N PHE A 78 16.25 -8.94 4.47
CA PHE A 78 15.79 -9.68 3.29
C PHE A 78 15.59 -11.17 3.60
N GLY A 79 14.37 -11.64 3.39
CA GLY A 79 13.99 -13.03 3.62
C GLY A 79 13.55 -13.34 5.06
N ASP A 80 13.58 -12.37 5.97
CA ASP A 80 12.97 -12.51 7.28
C ASP A 80 11.44 -12.61 7.11
N VAL A 81 10.83 -13.58 7.79
CA VAL A 81 9.39 -13.87 7.77
C VAL A 81 8.89 -13.82 9.21
N PHE A 82 7.89 -12.98 9.44
CA PHE A 82 7.25 -12.77 10.72
C PHE A 82 5.83 -13.31 10.69
N VAL A 83 5.40 -13.95 11.77
CA VAL A 83 3.98 -14.19 12.05
C VAL A 83 3.55 -13.27 13.18
N PHE A 84 2.32 -12.77 13.10
CA PHE A 84 1.80 -11.83 14.07
C PHE A 84 0.32 -12.07 14.38
N ASP A 85 -0.04 -11.74 15.62
CA ASP A 85 -1.40 -11.60 16.12
C ASP A 85 -1.50 -10.28 16.87
N ASP A 86 -1.71 -9.18 16.14
CA ASP A 86 -1.56 -7.82 16.65
C ASP A 86 -2.88 -7.21 17.14
N PRO A 87 -2.85 -6.44 18.24
CA PRO A 87 -4.03 -5.73 18.72
C PRO A 87 -4.36 -4.58 17.78
N ILE A 88 -5.65 -4.33 17.58
CA ILE A 88 -6.16 -3.19 16.83
C ILE A 88 -6.91 -2.25 17.77
N THR A 89 -6.56 -0.98 17.79
CA THR A 89 -7.20 0.09 18.57
C THR A 89 -7.87 1.13 17.66
N LEU A 90 -8.74 1.96 18.25
CA LEU A 90 -9.43 3.06 17.55
C LEU A 90 -8.60 4.35 17.50
N ASP A 91 -7.53 4.42 18.30
CA ASP A 91 -6.58 5.52 18.36
C ASP A 91 -5.14 5.00 18.26
N ASN A 92 -4.16 5.90 18.18
CA ASN A 92 -2.76 5.52 18.05
C ASN A 92 -2.08 5.17 19.40
N ASN A 93 -2.85 4.86 20.45
CA ASN A 93 -2.31 4.52 21.76
C ASN A 93 -2.29 3.00 21.94
N LEU A 94 -1.09 2.42 22.07
CA LEU A 94 -0.91 0.98 22.26
C LEU A 94 -1.62 0.44 23.51
N HIS A 95 -1.79 1.27 24.55
CA HIS A 95 -2.43 0.88 25.80
C HIS A 95 -3.95 1.01 25.79
N SER A 96 -4.54 1.52 24.70
CA SER A 96 -5.99 1.57 24.53
C SER A 96 -6.58 0.17 24.40
N THR A 97 -7.85 0.02 24.78
CA THR A 97 -8.55 -1.27 24.70
C THR A 97 -8.58 -1.78 23.25
N PRO A 98 -8.04 -2.98 22.97
CA PRO A 98 -8.11 -3.56 21.64
C PRO A 98 -9.57 -3.86 21.27
N VAL A 99 -9.98 -3.39 20.08
CA VAL A 99 -11.32 -3.65 19.55
C VAL A 99 -11.36 -4.89 18.65
N ARG A 100 -10.22 -5.25 18.06
CA ARG A 100 -10.08 -6.29 17.03
C ARG A 100 -8.65 -6.84 17.03
N ARG A 101 -8.37 -7.84 16.19
CA ARG A 101 -7.03 -8.39 15.97
C ARG A 101 -6.65 -8.41 14.49
N ALA A 102 -5.37 -8.19 14.19
CA ALA A 102 -4.80 -8.41 12.86
C ALA A 102 -3.94 -9.67 12.92
N GLN A 103 -4.29 -10.70 12.16
CA GLN A 103 -3.64 -12.01 12.22
C GLN A 103 -3.09 -12.38 10.85
N GLY A 104 -1.80 -12.69 10.79
CA GLY A 104 -1.17 -13.02 9.53
C GLY A 104 0.34 -13.09 9.62
N PHE A 105 0.97 -12.74 8.52
CA PHE A 105 2.42 -12.73 8.38
C PHE A 105 2.89 -11.58 7.49
N TYR A 106 4.17 -11.25 7.63
CA TYR A 106 4.85 -10.38 6.68
C TYR A 106 6.26 -10.86 6.42
N LEU A 107 6.83 -10.45 5.28
CA LEU A 107 8.21 -10.74 4.94
C LEU A 107 8.89 -9.53 4.31
N TYR A 108 10.19 -9.38 4.54
CA TYR A 108 10.98 -8.35 3.87
C TYR A 108 11.56 -8.90 2.56
N ASP A 109 11.22 -8.25 1.45
CA ASP A 109 11.43 -8.78 0.09
C ASP A 109 12.54 -8.08 -0.72
N LYS A 110 13.23 -7.08 -0.12
CA LYS A 110 14.36 -6.38 -0.75
C LYS A 110 15.59 -6.30 0.15
N LYS A 111 16.76 -6.21 -0.50
CA LYS A 111 18.09 -6.20 0.15
C LYS A 111 18.63 -4.80 0.42
N ASP A 112 18.18 -3.82 -0.37
CA ASP A 112 18.72 -2.47 -0.47
C ASP A 112 17.82 -1.42 0.19
N VAL A 113 16.51 -1.71 0.28
CA VAL A 113 15.51 -0.85 0.92
C VAL A 113 14.55 -1.68 1.76
N PHE A 114 14.01 -1.09 2.82
CA PHE A 114 12.96 -1.73 3.62
C PHE A 114 11.63 -1.71 2.88
N THR A 115 11.26 -2.87 2.34
CA THR A 115 9.92 -3.15 1.80
C THR A 115 9.40 -4.43 2.41
N ALA A 116 8.08 -4.48 2.66
CA ALA A 116 7.44 -5.62 3.26
C ALA A 116 6.23 -6.06 2.42
N TRP A 117 6.07 -7.37 2.31
CA TRP A 117 4.87 -8.01 1.79
C TRP A 117 4.03 -8.50 2.96
N LEU A 118 2.77 -8.08 3.03
CA LEU A 118 1.87 -8.38 4.13
C LEU A 118 0.71 -9.26 3.64
N GLY A 119 0.43 -10.33 4.37
CA GLY A 119 -0.74 -11.18 4.17
C GLY A 119 -1.43 -11.41 5.51
N PHE A 120 -2.60 -10.80 5.73
CA PHE A 120 -3.29 -10.88 7.01
C PHE A 120 -4.80 -10.70 6.87
N SER A 121 -5.51 -11.03 7.95
CA SER A 121 -6.93 -10.78 8.12
C SER A 121 -7.18 -9.92 9.36
N PHE A 122 -8.16 -9.04 9.27
CA PHE A 122 -8.75 -8.44 10.47
C PHE A 122 -9.80 -9.39 11.03
N VAL A 123 -9.57 -9.89 12.23
CA VAL A 123 -10.47 -10.78 12.94
C VAL A 123 -11.41 -9.96 13.80
N PHE A 124 -12.70 -10.04 13.45
CA PHE A 124 -13.77 -9.29 14.10
C PHE A 124 -14.46 -10.18 15.13
N ASN A 125 -14.16 -9.98 16.41
CA ASN A 125 -14.82 -10.67 17.52
C ASN A 125 -15.70 -9.69 18.30
N SER A 126 -16.76 -9.18 17.65
CA SER A 126 -17.73 -8.27 18.26
C SER A 126 -19.13 -8.56 17.74
N THR A 127 -20.12 -8.52 18.62
CA THR A 127 -21.56 -8.62 18.28
C THR A 127 -22.04 -7.55 17.29
N GLU A 128 -21.31 -6.44 17.15
CA GLU A 128 -21.61 -5.30 16.26
C GLU A 128 -21.13 -5.49 14.80
N HIS A 129 -20.24 -6.46 14.55
CA HIS A 129 -19.73 -6.82 13.23
C HIS A 129 -19.66 -8.34 13.12
N ASN A 130 -20.83 -8.98 13.05
CA ASN A 130 -20.90 -10.35 12.53
C ASN A 130 -20.46 -10.32 11.07
N THR A 131 -19.35 -10.97 10.76
CA THR A 131 -18.91 -11.30 9.40
C THR A 131 -20.03 -12.06 8.68
N ARG A 132 -20.88 -11.33 7.99
CA ARG A 132 -21.75 -11.79 6.92
C ARG A 132 -21.72 -10.76 5.80
N GLU A 133 -20.60 -10.66 5.11
CA GLU A 133 -20.58 -10.13 3.74
C GLU A 133 -19.56 -10.95 2.95
N ALA A 134 -20.08 -11.99 2.28
CA ALA A 134 -19.56 -12.58 1.07
C ALA A 134 -20.71 -12.53 0.04
#